data_AF-A0AAV4W9A3-F1
#
_entry.id   AF-A0AAV4W9A3-F1
#
_cell.length_a   1.000
_cell.length_b   1.000
_cell.length_c   1.000
_cell.angle_alpha   90.00
_cell.angle_beta   90.00
_cell.angle_gamma   90.00
#
_symmetry.space_group_name_H-M   'P 1'
#
loop_
_entity.id
_entity.type
_entity.pdbx_description
1 polymer ?
#
loop_
_entity_poly.entity_id
_entity_poly.type
_entity_poly.pdbx_seq_one_letter_code
_entity_poly.pdbx_strand_id
1 'polypeptide(L)'
;MALFRKSKVLSSFLIRRCSNLSNLTIVSVDKGVKRITLNNPKKRNALSSAMLDQLERDIFDDAQDVNLRCIVLQSNGPVFSSGHDLKELYNSDQKTREEIFKKCSEVMVGIRNVPVPVIAVVNGLAAAAGCQLVASCDISIASSKSQFSTPGASVGLFCSTPGIAVSRNVPLKIASYMLLTGNNLIAKDAIQAGLISRMVEEQELEIETEKSEGSNVMVKNLSHKEAKEAYTIDVVSRTPTIKRPQESPTEGELAKYEENTSLFEINIGISKYKVGVLESYSDASHITGHSITGIVCWWSHFQTESKPVHSNHFSLQKEIVAVIKAVRELV
;
A
#
# COMPACT_ATOMS: atom_id res chain seq x y z
N MET A 1 -13.37 41.20 -48.41
CA MET A 1 -13.15 39.81 -48.87
C MET A 1 -11.64 39.66 -49.07
N ALA A 2 -10.86 38.84 -48.37
CA ALA A 2 -11.10 37.53 -47.77
C ALA A 2 -10.26 37.32 -46.50
N LEU A 3 -10.82 36.53 -45.57
CA LEU A 3 -10.15 35.92 -44.41
C LEU A 3 -9.43 34.63 -44.84
N PHE A 4 -8.31 34.26 -44.18
CA PHE A 4 -7.98 32.86 -43.80
C PHE A 4 -6.82 32.86 -42.76
N ARG A 5 -7.16 32.79 -41.46
CA ARG A 5 -6.98 31.65 -40.51
C ARG A 5 -5.54 31.19 -40.24
N LYS A 6 -4.98 31.63 -39.10
CA LYS A 6 -3.97 30.88 -38.34
C LYS A 6 -4.68 29.95 -37.35
N SER A 7 -4.40 28.66 -37.46
CA SER A 7 -4.83 27.61 -36.51
C SER A 7 -4.04 27.75 -35.20
N LYS A 8 -4.75 27.94 -34.08
CA LYS A 8 -4.24 27.70 -32.72
C LYS A 8 -4.91 26.43 -32.21
N VAL A 9 -4.12 25.38 -32.02
CA VAL A 9 -4.51 24.18 -31.28
C VAL A 9 -4.66 24.59 -29.82
N LEU A 10 -5.89 24.57 -29.30
CA LEU A 10 -6.20 24.76 -27.89
C LEU A 10 -6.45 23.36 -27.30
N SER A 11 -5.54 22.87 -26.46
CA SER A 11 -5.80 21.69 -25.62
C SER A 11 -6.78 22.08 -24.52
N SER A 12 -7.94 21.43 -24.49
CA SER A 12 -8.97 21.65 -23.46
C SER A 12 -8.55 21.00 -22.13
N PHE A 13 -8.02 21.80 -21.21
CA PHE A 13 -7.99 21.46 -19.78
C PHE A 13 -9.42 21.58 -19.24
N LEU A 14 -10.10 20.45 -19.05
CA LEU A 14 -11.41 20.40 -18.38
C LEU A 14 -11.19 20.53 -16.87
N ILE A 15 -11.18 21.76 -16.36
CA ILE A 15 -11.36 22.04 -14.93
C ILE A 15 -12.82 21.69 -14.60
N ARG A 16 -13.04 20.52 -13.99
CA ARG A 16 -14.35 20.13 -13.46
C ARG A 16 -14.67 21.05 -12.27
N ARG A 17 -15.51 22.08 -12.50
CA ARG A 17 -16.03 22.98 -11.46
C ARG A 17 -17.24 22.31 -10.79
N CYS A 18 -17.04 21.74 -9.60
CA CYS A 18 -18.15 21.44 -8.68
C CYS A 18 -18.28 22.54 -7.62
N SER A 19 -19.52 22.83 -7.27
CA SER A 19 -20.05 23.95 -6.49
C SER A 19 -19.59 24.03 -5.03
N ASN A 20 -19.22 25.24 -4.57
CA ASN A 20 -19.22 25.75 -3.17
C ASN A 20 -18.79 24.83 -2.00
N LEU A 21 -17.85 23.90 -2.21
CA LEU A 21 -17.05 23.35 -1.12
C LEU A 21 -15.70 24.06 -1.08
N SER A 22 -15.17 24.32 0.12
CA SER A 22 -13.76 24.69 0.27
C SER A 22 -12.90 23.72 -0.54
N ASN A 23 -12.12 24.23 -1.49
CA ASN A 23 -11.30 23.40 -2.37
C ASN A 23 -10.07 22.88 -1.60
N LEU A 24 -10.33 21.88 -0.75
CA LEU A 24 -9.36 21.27 0.18
C LEU A 24 -8.28 20.47 -0.56
N THR A 25 -8.53 20.11 -1.80
CA THR A 25 -7.56 19.52 -2.73
C THR A 25 -7.55 20.33 -4.03
N ILE A 26 -6.46 20.22 -4.78
CA ILE A 26 -6.38 20.66 -6.18
C ILE A 26 -6.04 19.43 -7.00
N VAL A 27 -6.85 19.13 -8.02
CA VAL A 27 -6.68 17.96 -8.88
C VAL A 27 -6.28 18.40 -10.29
N SER A 28 -5.23 17.78 -10.82
CA SER A 28 -4.87 17.88 -12.25
C SER A 28 -4.60 16.50 -12.82
N VAL A 29 -4.87 16.34 -14.13
CA VAL A 29 -4.61 15.10 -14.86
C VAL A 29 -3.83 15.44 -16.12
N ASP A 30 -2.66 14.85 -16.31
CA ASP A 30 -1.88 14.93 -17.55
C ASP A 30 -1.31 13.56 -17.91
N LYS A 31 -1.49 13.13 -19.16
CA LYS A 31 -0.94 11.85 -19.70
C LYS A 31 -1.17 10.65 -18.76
N GLY A 32 -2.36 10.54 -18.17
CA GLY A 32 -2.70 9.45 -17.25
C GLY A 32 -2.13 9.57 -15.83
N VAL A 33 -1.46 10.66 -15.48
CA VAL A 33 -1.04 10.96 -14.11
C VAL A 33 -2.08 11.84 -13.45
N LYS A 34 -2.71 11.38 -12.37
CA LYS A 34 -3.62 12.19 -11.56
C LYS A 34 -2.86 12.76 -10.36
N ARG A 35 -2.66 14.07 -10.32
CA ARG A 35 -2.03 14.77 -9.20
C ARG A 35 -3.09 15.36 -8.29
N ILE A 36 -3.03 15.04 -7.01
CA ILE A 36 -3.94 15.51 -5.97
C ILE A 36 -3.08 16.26 -4.93
N THR A 37 -3.27 17.57 -4.88
CA THR A 37 -2.53 18.45 -3.97
C THR A 37 -3.40 18.85 -2.79
N LEU A 38 -3.06 18.42 -1.58
CA LEU A 38 -3.67 18.90 -0.34
C LEU A 38 -3.49 20.41 -0.24
N ASN A 39 -4.59 21.13 -0.07
CA ASN A 39 -4.66 22.58 -0.23
C ASN A 39 -5.40 23.28 0.92
N ASN A 40 -5.01 22.94 2.15
CA ASN A 40 -5.42 23.65 3.36
C ASN A 40 -4.23 23.99 4.27
N PRO A 41 -3.25 24.77 3.79
CA PRO A 41 -2.03 25.06 4.53
C PRO A 41 -2.29 25.81 5.84
N LYS A 42 -3.37 26.61 5.92
CA LYS A 42 -3.77 27.34 7.14
C LYS A 42 -4.10 26.38 8.30
N LYS A 43 -4.63 25.20 7.99
CA LYS A 43 -4.86 24.11 8.94
C LYS A 43 -3.80 23.01 8.83
N ARG A 44 -2.63 23.30 8.24
CA ARG A 44 -1.52 22.34 8.08
C ARG A 44 -1.96 21.04 7.38
N ASN A 45 -2.89 21.16 6.43
CA ASN A 45 -3.47 20.04 5.69
C ASN A 45 -4.02 18.93 6.62
N ALA A 46 -4.69 19.33 7.70
CA ALA A 46 -5.35 18.39 8.61
C ALA A 46 -6.39 17.53 7.88
N LEU A 47 -6.42 16.24 8.21
CA LEU A 47 -7.36 15.23 7.73
C LEU A 47 -8.69 15.35 8.49
N SER A 48 -9.39 16.47 8.27
CA SER A 48 -10.76 16.64 8.74
C SER A 48 -11.72 15.72 7.99
N SER A 49 -12.96 15.53 8.46
CA SER A 49 -13.97 14.73 7.74
C SER A 49 -14.11 15.19 6.29
N ALA A 50 -14.23 16.51 6.08
CA ALA A 50 -14.34 17.09 4.73
C ALA A 50 -13.10 16.85 3.85
N MET A 51 -11.90 16.83 4.43
CA MET A 51 -10.67 16.51 3.69
C MET A 51 -10.64 15.03 3.31
N LEU A 52 -11.02 14.14 4.23
CA LEU A 52 -11.09 12.70 3.98
C LEU A 52 -12.13 12.36 2.91
N ASP A 53 -13.31 12.98 2.94
CA ASP A 53 -14.33 12.81 1.90
C ASP A 53 -13.84 13.29 0.53
N GLN A 54 -13.07 14.39 0.50
CA GLN A 54 -12.49 14.90 -0.74
C GLN A 54 -11.39 13.97 -1.27
N LEU A 55 -10.52 13.46 -0.40
CA LEU A 55 -9.49 12.48 -0.76
C LEU A 55 -10.10 11.17 -1.25
N GLU A 56 -11.15 10.68 -0.60
CA GLU A 56 -11.86 9.47 -1.02
C GLU A 56 -12.36 9.61 -2.46
N ARG A 57 -13.08 10.69 -2.76
CA ARG A 57 -13.55 10.99 -4.13
C ARG A 57 -12.39 11.14 -5.11
N ASP A 58 -11.42 11.99 -4.78
CA ASP A 58 -10.33 12.30 -5.70
C ASP A 58 -9.42 11.09 -5.97
N ILE A 59 -9.27 10.16 -5.03
CA ILE A 59 -8.47 8.96 -5.25
C ILE A 59 -9.27 7.88 -5.98
N PHE A 60 -10.54 7.67 -5.63
CA PHE A 60 -11.26 6.46 -6.03
C PHE A 60 -12.23 6.62 -7.21
N ASP A 61 -12.71 7.84 -7.51
CA ASP A 61 -13.72 8.05 -8.57
C ASP A 61 -13.26 7.56 -9.95
N ASP A 62 -11.96 7.68 -10.25
CA ASP A 62 -11.36 7.32 -11.52
C ASP A 62 -10.57 6.00 -11.46
N ALA A 63 -10.71 5.21 -10.38
CA ALA A 63 -9.90 4.00 -10.16
C ALA A 63 -10.10 2.92 -11.24
N GLN A 64 -11.19 2.97 -12.02
CA GLN A 64 -11.46 2.05 -13.13
C GLN A 64 -11.07 2.61 -14.50
N ASP A 65 -10.53 3.84 -14.58
CA ASP A 65 -10.07 4.40 -15.84
C ASP A 65 -8.80 3.68 -16.33
N VAL A 66 -8.89 3.06 -17.50
CA VAL A 66 -7.78 2.33 -18.14
C VAL A 66 -6.64 3.25 -18.57
N ASN A 67 -6.88 4.56 -18.65
CA ASN A 67 -5.88 5.56 -18.99
C ASN A 67 -5.15 6.12 -17.76
N LEU A 68 -5.70 5.91 -16.55
CA LEU A 68 -5.02 6.27 -15.31
C LEU A 68 -3.80 5.36 -15.14
N ARG A 69 -2.61 5.94 -15.00
CA ARG A 69 -1.33 5.23 -14.84
C ARG A 69 -0.81 5.29 -13.42
N CYS A 70 -1.02 6.41 -12.73
CA CYS A 70 -0.68 6.59 -11.32
C CYS A 70 -1.41 7.78 -10.70
N ILE A 71 -1.42 7.79 -9.38
CA ILE A 71 -1.90 8.90 -8.57
C ILE A 71 -0.72 9.47 -7.79
N VAL A 72 -0.59 10.79 -7.76
CA VAL A 72 0.43 11.48 -6.96
C VAL A 72 -0.26 12.34 -5.92
N LEU A 73 0.01 12.04 -4.66
CA LEU A 73 -0.44 12.79 -3.49
C LEU A 73 0.66 13.74 -3.05
N GLN A 74 0.38 15.04 -3.07
CA GLN A 74 1.30 16.08 -2.65
C GLN A 74 0.58 17.16 -1.84
N SER A 75 1.27 18.22 -1.44
CA SER A 75 0.70 19.25 -0.57
C SER A 75 1.21 20.64 -0.86
N ASN A 76 0.35 21.63 -0.70
CA ASN A 76 0.74 23.03 -0.59
C ASN A 76 1.09 23.40 0.86
N GLY A 77 2.14 24.20 1.02
CA GLY A 77 2.62 24.69 2.31
C GLY A 77 3.68 23.79 2.96
N PRO A 78 4.15 24.16 4.17
CA PRO A 78 5.32 23.53 4.80
C PRO A 78 5.05 22.18 5.48
N VAL A 79 3.80 21.72 5.47
CA VAL A 79 3.35 20.50 6.14
C VAL A 79 2.57 19.69 5.14
N PHE A 80 3.01 18.45 4.91
CA PHE A 80 2.30 17.50 4.06
C PHE A 80 0.90 17.23 4.63
N SER A 81 0.85 16.75 5.87
CA SER A 81 -0.37 16.71 6.67
C SER A 81 -0.04 16.57 8.14
N SER A 82 -0.76 17.30 9.00
CA SER A 82 -0.66 17.17 10.46
C SER A 82 -1.45 16.00 11.05
N GLY A 83 -2.14 15.20 10.22
CA GLY A 83 -3.08 14.18 10.68
C GLY A 83 -4.46 14.76 11.00
N HIS A 84 -5.25 14.13 11.86
CA HIS A 84 -6.63 14.54 12.13
C HIS A 84 -6.77 16.00 12.59
N ASP A 85 -7.88 16.64 12.22
CA ASP A 85 -8.24 17.96 12.77
C ASP A 85 -8.63 17.80 14.24
N LEU A 86 -7.71 18.13 15.15
CA LEU A 86 -7.93 17.98 16.59
C LEU A 86 -9.08 18.85 17.11
N LYS A 87 -9.38 19.99 16.47
CA LYS A 87 -10.53 20.82 16.85
C LYS A 87 -11.84 20.13 16.48
N GLU A 88 -11.88 19.47 15.33
CA GLU A 88 -13.04 18.67 14.93
C GLU A 88 -13.25 17.49 15.88
N LEU A 89 -12.19 16.74 16.19
CA LEU A 89 -12.28 15.62 17.13
C LEU A 89 -12.70 16.04 18.54
N TYR A 90 -12.19 17.17 19.04
CA TYR A 90 -12.52 17.68 20.38
C TYR A 90 -13.98 18.11 20.49
N ASN A 91 -14.53 18.71 19.43
CA ASN A 91 -15.92 19.21 19.41
C ASN A 91 -16.95 18.15 19.00
N SER A 92 -16.51 16.93 18.63
CA SER A 92 -17.35 15.85 18.15
C SER A 92 -17.80 14.92 19.28
N ASP A 93 -19.01 14.37 19.16
CA ASP A 93 -19.44 13.26 20.01
C ASP A 93 -18.71 11.95 19.66
N GLN A 94 -18.93 10.92 20.48
CA GLN A 94 -18.26 9.63 20.32
C GLN A 94 -18.52 9.01 18.93
N LYS A 95 -19.76 9.02 18.47
CA LYS A 95 -20.18 8.43 17.20
C LYS A 95 -19.51 9.13 16.02
N THR A 96 -19.49 10.46 16.02
CA THR A 96 -18.86 11.27 14.97
C THR A 96 -17.35 11.02 14.93
N ARG A 97 -16.69 10.91 16.08
CA ARG A 97 -15.25 10.55 16.14
C ARG A 97 -15.00 9.18 15.51
N GLU A 98 -15.80 8.17 15.86
CA GLU A 98 -15.70 6.82 15.29
C GLU A 98 -15.88 6.83 13.78
N GLU A 99 -16.84 7.59 13.26
CA GLU A 99 -17.06 7.78 11.81
C GLU A 99 -15.84 8.42 11.13
N ILE A 100 -15.22 9.44 11.72
CA ILE A 100 -13.99 10.07 11.19
C ILE A 100 -12.83 9.07 11.16
N PHE A 101 -12.62 8.30 12.22
CA PHE A 101 -11.55 7.28 12.25
C PHE A 101 -11.81 6.13 11.26
N LYS A 102 -13.07 5.71 11.11
CA LYS A 102 -13.49 4.71 10.13
C LYS A 102 -13.21 5.21 8.71
N LYS A 103 -13.65 6.43 8.38
CA LYS A 103 -13.42 7.05 7.08
C LYS A 103 -11.92 7.18 6.76
N CYS A 104 -11.12 7.62 7.73
CA CYS A 104 -9.67 7.65 7.59
C CYS A 104 -9.11 6.26 7.27
N SER A 105 -9.54 5.22 7.99
CA SER A 105 -9.12 3.84 7.74
C SER A 105 -9.54 3.34 6.35
N GLU A 106 -10.74 3.67 5.89
CA GLU A 106 -11.25 3.34 4.55
C GLU A 106 -10.38 3.96 3.45
N VAL A 107 -10.02 5.24 3.57
CA VAL A 107 -9.10 5.91 2.63
C VAL A 107 -7.74 5.22 2.60
N MET A 108 -7.16 4.92 3.75
CA MET A 108 -5.83 4.29 3.85
C MET A 108 -5.79 2.85 3.33
N VAL A 109 -6.88 2.10 3.52
CA VAL A 109 -7.06 0.77 2.93
C VAL A 109 -7.30 0.89 1.42
N GLY A 110 -8.13 1.84 0.99
CA GLY A 110 -8.44 2.06 -0.43
C GLY A 110 -7.20 2.40 -1.26
N ILE A 111 -6.27 3.22 -0.73
CA ILE A 111 -4.99 3.53 -1.41
C ILE A 111 -4.23 2.26 -1.78
N ARG A 112 -4.17 1.28 -0.88
CA ARG A 112 -3.50 -0.01 -1.11
C ARG A 112 -4.23 -0.90 -2.11
N ASN A 113 -5.54 -0.69 -2.30
CA ASN A 113 -6.39 -1.49 -3.19
C ASN A 113 -6.61 -0.87 -4.58
N VAL A 114 -6.24 0.40 -4.78
CA VAL A 114 -6.32 1.05 -6.10
C VAL A 114 -5.39 0.34 -7.09
N PRO A 115 -5.84 0.07 -8.33
CA PRO A 115 -5.11 -0.75 -9.30
C PRO A 115 -3.89 -0.06 -9.93
N VAL A 116 -3.65 1.21 -9.59
CA VAL A 116 -2.49 1.99 -10.04
C VAL A 116 -1.60 2.36 -8.86
N PRO A 117 -0.30 2.64 -9.08
CA PRO A 117 0.57 3.12 -8.03
C PRO A 117 0.10 4.48 -7.48
N VAL A 118 0.19 4.63 -6.16
CA VAL A 118 -0.02 5.88 -5.45
C VAL A 118 1.32 6.34 -4.89
N ILE A 119 1.78 7.51 -5.35
CA ILE A 119 3.06 8.12 -4.97
C ILE A 119 2.78 9.26 -3.98
N ALA A 120 3.33 9.19 -2.76
CA ALA A 120 3.37 10.33 -1.86
C ALA A 120 4.61 11.19 -2.16
N VAL A 121 4.42 12.49 -2.33
CA VAL A 121 5.49 13.49 -2.50
C VAL A 121 5.47 14.41 -1.30
N VAL A 122 6.43 14.20 -0.39
CA VAL A 122 6.49 14.84 0.91
C VAL A 122 7.52 15.96 0.89
N ASN A 123 7.06 17.19 1.08
CA ASN A 123 7.93 18.33 1.31
C ASN A 123 7.64 18.96 2.68
N GLY A 124 8.39 18.57 3.70
CA GLY A 124 8.23 19.04 5.08
C GLY A 124 7.67 17.97 6.01
N LEU A 125 6.75 18.35 6.90
CA LEU A 125 6.29 17.45 7.98
C LEU A 125 5.08 16.60 7.58
N ALA A 126 5.15 15.29 7.80
CA ALA A 126 4.02 14.38 7.83
C ALA A 126 3.86 13.82 9.26
N ALA A 127 2.76 14.16 9.94
CA ALA A 127 2.55 13.82 11.35
C ALA A 127 1.25 13.04 11.58
N ALA A 128 1.26 12.16 12.59
CA ALA A 128 0.11 11.34 12.99
C ALA A 128 -0.52 10.62 11.78
N ALA A 129 -1.82 10.78 11.53
CA ALA A 129 -2.48 10.18 10.37
C ALA A 129 -1.95 10.71 9.01
N GLY A 130 -1.25 11.85 8.98
CA GLY A 130 -0.49 12.29 7.80
C GLY A 130 0.73 11.42 7.53
N CYS A 131 1.41 10.94 8.58
CA CYS A 131 2.49 9.94 8.45
C CYS A 131 1.92 8.57 8.02
N GLN A 132 0.74 8.20 8.52
CA GLN A 132 0.01 7.02 8.05
C GLN A 132 -0.32 7.10 6.56
N LEU A 133 -0.72 8.27 6.07
CA LEU A 133 -1.02 8.49 4.65
C LEU A 133 0.19 8.18 3.77
N VAL A 134 1.36 8.70 4.15
CA VAL A 134 2.64 8.39 3.49
C VAL A 134 2.91 6.89 3.53
N ALA A 135 2.86 6.28 4.72
CA ALA A 135 3.14 4.85 4.91
C ALA A 135 2.11 3.91 4.24
N SER A 136 0.98 4.44 3.77
CA SER A 136 -0.04 3.67 3.04
C SER A 136 0.13 3.76 1.52
N CYS A 137 0.91 4.72 1.03
CA CYS A 137 1.24 4.86 -0.39
C CYS A 137 2.27 3.83 -0.83
N ASP A 138 2.29 3.49 -2.12
CA ASP A 138 3.17 2.46 -2.67
C ASP A 138 4.62 2.93 -2.78
N ILE A 139 4.77 4.21 -3.13
CA ILE A 139 6.05 4.89 -3.29
C ILE A 139 5.97 6.18 -2.50
N SER A 140 7.03 6.51 -1.77
CA SER A 140 7.15 7.79 -1.07
C SER A 140 8.46 8.47 -1.43
N ILE A 141 8.37 9.68 -1.99
CA ILE A 141 9.49 10.54 -2.34
C ILE A 141 9.46 11.72 -1.37
N ALA A 142 10.58 12.03 -0.74
CA ALA A 142 10.65 13.11 0.22
C ALA A 142 11.83 14.05 -0.02
N SER A 143 11.65 15.33 0.30
CA SER A 143 12.78 16.26 0.37
C SER A 143 13.69 15.95 1.57
N SER A 144 14.97 16.29 1.48
CA SER A 144 15.99 16.13 2.53
C SER A 144 15.60 16.77 3.86
N LYS A 145 14.77 17.83 3.83
CA LYS A 145 14.24 18.51 5.02
C LYS A 145 12.99 17.85 5.64
N SER A 146 12.45 16.81 5.02
CA SER A 146 11.19 16.21 5.46
C SER A 146 11.32 15.45 6.77
N GLN A 147 10.23 15.39 7.52
CA GLN A 147 10.16 14.73 8.82
C GLN A 147 8.87 13.94 8.96
N PHE A 148 8.94 12.80 9.64
CA PHE A 148 7.84 11.88 9.85
C PHE A 148 7.61 11.67 11.35
N SER A 149 6.40 11.88 11.82
CA SER A 149 6.13 11.97 13.26
C SER A 149 4.89 11.19 13.69
N THR A 150 4.96 10.57 14.86
CA THR A 150 3.83 9.97 15.57
C THR A 150 3.71 10.60 16.96
N PRO A 151 3.28 11.88 17.05
CA PRO A 151 3.51 12.71 18.22
C PRO A 151 2.61 12.38 19.43
N GLY A 152 1.73 11.39 19.35
CA GLY A 152 0.77 11.11 20.42
C GLY A 152 1.43 10.93 21.79
N ALA A 153 2.54 10.17 21.86
CA ALA A 153 3.17 9.87 23.13
C ALA A 153 3.69 11.13 23.85
N SER A 154 4.11 12.17 23.11
CA SER A 154 4.57 13.42 23.72
C SER A 154 3.44 14.24 24.35
N VAL A 155 2.17 13.90 24.05
CA VAL A 155 0.97 14.49 24.66
C VAL A 155 0.15 13.46 25.46
N GLY A 156 0.74 12.32 25.81
CA GLY A 156 0.10 11.29 26.63
C GLY A 156 -0.96 10.46 25.91
N LEU A 157 -0.97 10.44 24.57
CA LEU A 157 -1.93 9.71 23.75
C LEU A 157 -1.23 8.62 22.92
N PHE A 158 -1.80 7.44 22.80
CA PHE A 158 -1.26 6.46 21.86
C PHE A 158 -1.82 6.71 20.45
N CYS A 159 -0.95 7.02 19.48
CA CYS A 159 -1.33 7.15 18.07
C CYS A 159 -1.54 5.76 17.43
N SER A 160 -2.67 5.11 17.71
CA SER A 160 -3.01 3.81 17.13
C SER A 160 -3.11 3.84 15.59
N THR A 161 -3.65 4.92 15.03
CA THR A 161 -3.92 5.08 13.59
C THR A 161 -2.65 4.95 12.73
N PRO A 162 -1.56 5.71 12.95
CA PRO A 162 -0.31 5.49 12.20
C PRO A 162 0.45 4.23 12.64
N GLY A 163 0.23 3.72 13.85
CA GLY A 163 1.05 2.64 14.42
C GLY A 163 1.09 1.39 13.55
N ILE A 164 -0.04 1.01 12.96
CA ILE A 164 -0.13 -0.18 12.08
C ILE A 164 0.62 0.06 10.76
N ALA A 165 0.43 1.21 10.11
CA ALA A 165 1.08 1.49 8.82
C ALA A 165 2.59 1.64 8.99
N VAL A 166 3.04 2.39 10.01
CA VAL A 166 4.46 2.62 10.28
C VAL A 166 5.17 1.32 10.64
N SER A 167 4.61 0.50 11.53
CA SER A 167 5.24 -0.78 11.94
C SER A 167 5.37 -1.81 10.82
N ARG A 168 4.59 -1.69 9.74
CA ARG A 168 4.74 -2.53 8.54
C ARG A 168 5.89 -2.06 7.64
N ASN A 169 6.15 -0.76 7.61
CA ASN A 169 7.15 -0.15 6.72
C ASN A 169 8.55 -0.09 7.32
N VAL A 170 8.68 0.12 8.64
CA VAL A 170 9.99 0.26 9.31
C VAL A 170 10.30 -0.90 10.27
N PRO A 171 11.57 -1.15 10.61
CA PRO A 171 11.93 -2.10 11.65
C PRO A 171 11.22 -1.81 12.97
N LEU A 172 10.81 -2.87 13.66
CA LEU A 172 9.99 -2.77 14.89
C LEU A 172 10.57 -1.80 15.92
N LYS A 173 11.89 -1.79 16.12
CA LYS A 173 12.54 -0.89 17.09
C LYS A 173 12.44 0.59 16.70
N ILE A 174 12.48 0.90 15.40
CA ILE A 174 12.27 2.27 14.92
C ILE A 174 10.81 2.67 15.12
N ALA A 175 9.87 1.80 14.75
CA ALA A 175 8.44 2.04 14.98
C ALA A 175 8.13 2.25 16.47
N SER A 176 8.64 1.37 17.35
CA SER A 176 8.47 1.51 18.80
C SER A 176 9.07 2.80 19.32
N TYR A 177 10.27 3.19 18.86
CA TYR A 177 10.88 4.46 19.26
C TYR A 177 9.99 5.64 18.88
N MET A 178 9.54 5.72 17.62
CA MET A 178 8.63 6.79 17.17
C MET A 178 7.32 6.80 17.97
N LEU A 179 6.67 5.65 18.14
CA LEU A 179 5.34 5.54 18.74
C LEU A 179 5.34 5.75 20.26
N LEU A 180 6.40 5.33 20.96
CA LEU A 180 6.50 5.41 22.42
C LEU A 180 7.15 6.71 22.92
N THR A 181 7.94 7.39 22.08
CA THR A 181 8.59 8.67 22.46
C THR A 181 7.91 9.87 21.82
N GLY A 182 7.23 9.70 20.69
CA GLY A 182 6.71 10.80 19.88
C GLY A 182 7.77 11.54 19.07
N ASN A 183 9.02 11.07 19.07
CA ASN A 183 10.12 11.70 18.34
C ASN A 183 9.96 11.53 16.82
N ASN A 184 10.43 12.55 16.10
CA ASN A 184 10.39 12.56 14.64
C ASN A 184 11.49 11.68 14.06
N LEU A 185 11.19 11.01 12.95
CA LEU A 185 12.16 10.39 12.05
C LEU A 185 12.45 11.36 10.91
N ILE A 186 13.70 11.81 10.78
CA ILE A 186 14.11 12.71 9.68
C ILE A 186 14.25 11.94 8.37
N ALA A 187 14.19 12.63 7.22
CA ALA A 187 14.23 12.00 5.90
C ALA A 187 15.41 11.02 5.71
N LYS A 188 16.60 11.37 6.22
CA LYS A 188 17.80 10.51 6.16
C LYS A 188 17.61 9.17 6.89
N ASP A 189 16.98 9.18 8.04
CA ASP A 189 16.73 7.96 8.80
C ASP A 189 15.50 7.21 8.24
N ALA A 190 14.52 7.94 7.71
CA ALA A 190 13.32 7.39 7.08
C ALA A 190 13.66 6.57 5.82
N ILE A 191 14.60 7.02 4.98
CA ILE A 191 15.05 6.25 3.82
C ILE A 191 15.81 4.99 4.25
N GLN A 192 16.64 5.07 5.28
CA GLN A 192 17.37 3.91 5.81
C GLN A 192 16.43 2.88 6.45
N ALA A 193 15.38 3.35 7.13
CA ALA A 193 14.38 2.52 7.76
C ALA A 193 13.34 1.94 6.79
N GLY A 194 13.32 2.38 5.53
CA GLY A 194 12.35 1.93 4.53
C GLY A 194 10.97 2.61 4.61
N LEU A 195 10.83 3.70 5.38
CA LEU A 195 9.58 4.47 5.44
C LEU A 195 9.32 5.25 4.15
N ILE A 196 10.39 5.68 3.47
CA ILE A 196 10.34 6.35 2.18
C ILE A 196 11.19 5.61 1.16
N SER A 197 10.85 5.74 -0.12
CA SER A 197 11.51 5.06 -1.24
C SER A 197 12.68 5.87 -1.80
N ARG A 198 12.57 7.20 -1.77
CA ARG A 198 13.58 8.14 -2.26
C ARG A 198 13.64 9.40 -1.42
N MET A 199 14.86 9.90 -1.24
CA MET A 199 15.16 11.20 -0.63
C MET A 199 15.99 12.01 -1.63
N VAL A 200 15.58 13.24 -1.89
CA VAL A 200 16.26 14.18 -2.79
C VAL A 200 16.31 15.57 -2.16
N GLU A 201 17.11 16.48 -2.69
CA GLU A 201 17.04 17.87 -2.25
C GLU A 201 15.71 18.52 -2.69
N GLU A 202 15.25 19.55 -1.97
CA GLU A 202 13.94 20.17 -2.23
C GLU A 202 13.79 20.64 -3.68
N GLN A 203 14.82 21.24 -4.26
CA GLN A 203 14.82 21.72 -5.65
C GLN A 203 14.75 20.59 -6.70
N GLU A 204 15.04 19.35 -6.31
CA GLU A 204 15.01 18.18 -7.19
C GLU A 204 13.72 17.37 -7.04
N LEU A 205 12.83 17.74 -6.10
CA LEU A 205 11.65 16.96 -5.75
C LEU A 205 10.68 16.78 -6.93
N GLU A 206 10.44 17.83 -7.71
CA GLU A 206 9.58 17.74 -8.90
C GLU A 206 10.22 16.85 -9.97
N ILE A 207 11.53 17.00 -10.20
CA ILE A 207 12.27 16.20 -11.18
C ILE A 207 12.20 14.71 -10.83
N GLU A 208 12.37 14.36 -9.56
CA GLU A 208 12.27 12.96 -9.10
C GLU A 208 10.84 12.42 -9.17
N THR A 209 9.85 13.28 -8.93
CA THR A 209 8.43 12.95 -9.08
C THR A 209 8.11 12.62 -10.54
N GLU A 210 8.50 13.49 -11.49
CA GLU A 210 8.31 13.26 -12.93
C GLU A 210 8.99 11.99 -13.42
N LYS A 211 10.21 11.68 -12.94
CA LYS A 211 10.90 10.41 -13.24
C LYS A 211 10.11 9.21 -12.74
N SER A 212 9.55 9.29 -11.54
CA SER A 212 8.79 8.20 -10.91
C SER A 212 7.45 7.96 -11.63
N GLU A 213 6.80 9.00 -12.13
CA GLU A 213 5.57 8.93 -12.93
C GLU A 213 5.80 8.49 -14.40
N GLY A 214 6.96 8.85 -14.95
CA GLY A 214 7.34 8.60 -16.35
C GLY A 214 8.02 7.25 -16.60
N SER A 215 8.50 6.58 -15.56
CA SER A 215 9.21 5.30 -15.70
C SER A 215 8.27 4.22 -16.26
N ASN A 216 8.61 3.66 -17.43
CA ASN A 216 7.96 2.51 -18.10
C ASN A 216 7.87 1.23 -17.22
N VAL A 217 8.38 1.30 -15.99
CA VAL A 217 8.31 0.29 -14.93
C VAL A 217 6.94 0.29 -14.23
N MET A 218 6.08 1.29 -14.47
CA MET A 218 4.69 1.23 -14.02
C MET A 218 3.93 0.19 -14.83
N VAL A 219 3.95 -1.01 -14.27
CA VAL A 219 3.19 -2.20 -14.61
C VAL A 219 1.77 -1.76 -15.03
N LYS A 220 1.32 -2.17 -16.23
CA LYS A 220 -0.04 -1.83 -16.73
C LYS A 220 -1.08 -2.15 -15.66
N ASN A 221 -2.15 -1.34 -15.54
CA ASN A 221 -3.12 -1.36 -14.44
C ASN A 221 -3.54 -2.76 -13.96
N LEU A 222 -3.80 -3.70 -14.90
CA LEU A 222 -4.14 -5.09 -14.58
C LEU A 222 -3.03 -5.82 -13.82
N SER A 223 -1.80 -5.75 -14.35
CA SER A 223 -0.63 -6.37 -13.74
C SER A 223 -0.18 -5.67 -12.45
N HIS A 224 -0.51 -4.39 -12.25
CA HIS A 224 -0.17 -3.68 -11.00
C HIS A 224 -1.15 -4.04 -9.89
N LYS A 225 -2.45 -4.16 -10.22
CA LYS A 225 -3.43 -4.72 -9.29
C LYS A 225 -3.02 -6.12 -8.81
N GLU A 226 -2.65 -7.01 -9.72
CA GLU A 226 -2.16 -8.36 -9.38
C GLU A 226 -0.87 -8.30 -8.53
N ALA A 227 0.07 -7.40 -8.85
CA ALA A 227 1.29 -7.21 -8.07
C ALA A 227 0.99 -6.68 -6.64
N LYS A 228 0.10 -5.70 -6.50
CA LYS A 228 -0.34 -5.16 -5.21
C LYS A 228 -1.02 -6.23 -4.35
N GLU A 229 -1.88 -7.04 -4.96
CA GLU A 229 -2.49 -8.19 -4.29
C GLU A 229 -1.42 -9.17 -3.81
N ALA A 230 -0.43 -9.50 -4.65
CA ALA A 230 0.66 -10.41 -4.29
C ALA A 230 1.56 -9.89 -3.14
N TYR A 231 2.04 -8.64 -3.19
CA TYR A 231 2.89 -8.08 -2.13
C TYR A 231 2.12 -7.78 -0.83
N THR A 232 0.83 -7.42 -0.92
CA THR A 232 0.00 -7.23 0.27
C THR A 232 -0.17 -8.54 1.02
N ILE A 233 -0.29 -9.67 0.30
CA ILE A 233 -0.37 -11.00 0.91
C ILE A 233 0.95 -11.36 1.59
N ASP A 234 2.11 -11.09 0.97
CA ASP A 234 3.44 -11.37 1.55
C ASP A 234 3.70 -10.58 2.86
N VAL A 235 3.10 -9.38 2.98
CA VAL A 235 3.15 -8.55 4.22
C VAL A 235 2.21 -9.07 5.32
N VAL A 236 1.07 -9.68 4.97
CA VAL A 236 0.21 -10.38 5.94
C VAL A 236 0.87 -11.68 6.41
N SER A 237 1.63 -12.35 5.53
CA SER A 237 2.40 -13.55 5.84
C SER A 237 3.82 -13.26 6.34
N ARG A 238 4.08 -12.15 7.07
CA ARG A 238 5.30 -12.02 7.91
C ARG A 238 5.33 -13.01 9.10
N THR A 239 4.60 -14.11 9.00
CA THR A 239 4.92 -15.44 9.53
C THR A 239 6.19 -15.93 8.80
N PRO A 240 7.13 -16.63 9.45
CA PRO A 240 8.45 -16.88 8.89
C PRO A 240 8.38 -17.50 7.49
N THR A 241 9.12 -16.91 6.57
CA THR A 241 9.21 -17.28 5.16
C THR A 241 9.59 -18.76 5.03
N ILE A 242 8.72 -19.51 4.36
CA ILE A 242 8.95 -20.88 3.90
C ILE A 242 10.16 -20.85 2.97
N LYS A 243 11.30 -21.42 3.39
CA LYS A 243 12.34 -21.79 2.44
C LYS A 243 11.80 -22.95 1.61
N ARG A 244 11.82 -22.79 0.28
CA ARG A 244 11.67 -23.90 -0.66
C ARG A 244 12.66 -25.00 -0.25
N PRO A 245 12.23 -26.23 0.10
CA PRO A 245 13.14 -27.35 0.22
C PRO A 245 13.90 -27.45 -1.11
N GLN A 246 15.23 -27.53 -1.04
CA GLN A 246 16.07 -27.64 -2.25
C GLN A 246 15.79 -28.95 -3.01
N GLU A 247 15.08 -29.89 -2.41
CA GLU A 247 14.66 -31.16 -3.01
C GLU A 247 13.20 -31.47 -2.61
N SER A 248 12.42 -31.98 -3.56
CA SER A 248 11.07 -32.48 -3.29
C SER A 248 11.14 -33.66 -2.33
N PRO A 249 10.35 -33.67 -1.23
CA PRO A 249 10.34 -34.80 -0.30
C PRO A 249 9.94 -36.08 -1.03
N THR A 250 10.58 -37.19 -0.68
CA THR A 250 10.28 -38.50 -1.26
C THR A 250 8.90 -38.99 -0.81
N GLU A 251 8.25 -39.87 -1.59
CA GLU A 251 6.92 -40.42 -1.26
C GLU A 251 6.84 -41.02 0.16
N GLY A 252 7.94 -41.59 0.67
CA GLY A 252 8.00 -42.14 2.03
C GLY A 252 8.07 -41.09 3.13
N GLU A 253 8.54 -39.87 2.84
CA GLU A 253 8.54 -38.76 3.79
C GLU A 253 7.16 -38.12 3.87
N LEU A 254 6.45 -38.00 2.74
CA LEU A 254 5.08 -37.47 2.67
C LEU A 254 4.09 -38.29 3.52
N ALA A 255 4.22 -39.62 3.53
CA ALA A 255 3.35 -40.51 4.30
C ALA A 255 3.41 -40.27 5.82
N LYS A 256 4.55 -39.83 6.37
CA LYS A 256 4.68 -39.48 7.79
C LYS A 256 3.92 -38.22 8.19
N TYR A 257 3.63 -37.35 7.23
CA TYR A 257 2.97 -36.08 7.53
C TYR A 257 1.45 -36.13 7.32
N GLU A 258 0.91 -37.11 6.57
CA GLU A 258 -0.55 -37.27 6.40
C GLU A 258 -1.27 -37.61 7.73
N GLU A 259 -0.58 -38.20 8.72
CA GLU A 259 -1.20 -38.62 9.99
C GLU A 259 -1.59 -37.46 10.93
N ASN A 260 -1.03 -36.26 10.77
CA ASN A 260 -1.29 -35.10 11.65
C ASN A 260 -1.59 -33.79 10.88
N THR A 261 -1.95 -33.89 9.61
CA THR A 261 -2.16 -32.74 8.74
C THR A 261 -3.58 -32.76 8.18
N SER A 262 -4.31 -31.65 8.34
CA SER A 262 -5.57 -31.47 7.62
C SER A 262 -5.25 -31.27 6.14
N LEU A 263 -5.62 -32.25 5.30
CA LEU A 263 -5.40 -32.21 3.85
C LEU A 263 -6.65 -31.69 3.15
N PHE A 264 -6.46 -30.67 2.32
CA PHE A 264 -7.49 -30.09 1.48
C PHE A 264 -7.14 -30.28 0.02
N GLU A 265 -8.10 -30.75 -0.77
CA GLU A 265 -7.98 -30.74 -2.23
C GLU A 265 -8.58 -29.46 -2.79
N ILE A 266 -7.76 -28.72 -3.52
CA ILE A 266 -8.16 -27.48 -4.19
C ILE A 266 -8.07 -27.73 -5.70
N ASN A 267 -9.19 -27.52 -6.38
CA ASN A 267 -9.27 -27.60 -7.83
C ASN A 267 -9.13 -26.19 -8.42
N ILE A 268 -8.13 -25.95 -9.27
CA ILE A 268 -7.95 -24.69 -9.97
C ILE A 268 -7.89 -24.99 -11.47
N GLY A 269 -8.96 -24.69 -12.19
CA GLY A 269 -9.11 -25.07 -13.59
C GLY A 269 -9.10 -26.60 -13.76
N ILE A 270 -8.17 -27.11 -14.56
CA ILE A 270 -7.96 -28.56 -14.78
C ILE A 270 -6.92 -29.16 -13.81
N SER A 271 -6.29 -28.33 -12.98
CA SER A 271 -5.23 -28.73 -12.07
C SER A 271 -5.77 -29.03 -10.69
N LYS A 272 -5.28 -30.10 -10.06
CA LYS A 272 -5.58 -30.47 -8.68
C LYS A 272 -4.37 -30.24 -7.79
N TYR A 273 -4.61 -29.68 -6.61
CA TYR A 273 -3.58 -29.42 -5.61
C TYR A 273 -4.00 -30.04 -4.29
N LYS A 274 -3.08 -30.76 -3.63
CA LYS A 274 -3.21 -31.13 -2.22
C LYS A 274 -2.49 -30.08 -1.38
N VAL A 275 -3.22 -29.48 -0.44
CA VAL A 275 -2.70 -28.49 0.51
C VAL A 275 -2.80 -29.09 1.91
N GLY A 276 -1.66 -29.20 2.59
CA GLY A 276 -1.61 -29.65 3.98
C GLY A 276 -1.45 -28.47 4.94
N VAL A 277 -2.24 -28.43 6.02
CA VAL A 277 -2.11 -27.47 7.11
C VAL A 277 -1.71 -28.20 8.40
N LEU A 278 -0.51 -27.89 8.92
CA LEU A 278 -0.02 -28.42 10.19
C LEU A 278 -0.29 -27.43 11.33
N GLU A 279 -1.00 -27.86 12.38
CA GLU A 279 -1.46 -26.98 13.46
C GLU A 279 -0.44 -26.75 14.60
N SER A 280 0.56 -27.62 14.81
CA SER A 280 1.81 -27.36 15.59
C SER A 280 2.52 -28.67 15.93
N TYR A 281 3.86 -28.68 16.04
CA TYR A 281 4.65 -29.26 17.16
C TYR A 281 6.18 -29.16 16.95
N SER A 282 6.92 -29.41 18.04
CA SER A 282 8.30 -29.06 18.40
C SER A 282 9.49 -29.67 17.64
N ASP A 283 9.30 -30.43 16.56
CA ASP A 283 10.39 -31.22 15.93
C ASP A 283 10.80 -30.73 14.52
N ALA A 284 10.45 -29.51 14.13
CA ALA A 284 10.87 -28.93 12.83
C ALA A 284 12.35 -28.50 12.77
N SER A 285 13.13 -28.77 13.82
CA SER A 285 14.58 -28.49 13.87
C SER A 285 15.36 -29.24 12.78
N HIS A 286 14.91 -30.44 12.39
CA HIS A 286 15.53 -31.22 11.33
C HIS A 286 15.26 -30.69 9.92
N ILE A 287 14.21 -29.87 9.74
CA ILE A 287 13.83 -29.30 8.43
C ILE A 287 14.41 -27.88 8.26
N THR A 288 14.44 -27.09 9.33
CA THR A 288 14.78 -25.66 9.28
C THR A 288 16.05 -25.27 10.05
N GLY A 289 16.61 -26.20 10.83
CA GLY A 289 17.73 -25.96 11.75
C GLY A 289 17.36 -25.16 13.01
N HIS A 290 16.09 -24.78 13.19
CA HIS A 290 15.63 -23.93 14.30
C HIS A 290 14.25 -24.36 14.83
N SER A 291 13.95 -24.05 16.10
CA SER A 291 12.61 -24.22 16.66
C SER A 291 11.68 -23.12 16.17
N ILE A 292 10.68 -23.45 15.36
CA ILE A 292 9.66 -22.51 14.88
C ILE A 292 8.31 -22.93 15.46
N THR A 293 7.59 -21.99 16.09
CA THR A 293 6.18 -22.13 16.44
C THR A 293 5.35 -21.42 15.37
N GLY A 294 4.62 -22.16 14.55
CA GLY A 294 3.77 -21.61 13.50
C GLY A 294 3.12 -22.67 12.60
N ILE A 295 2.07 -22.27 11.88
CA ILE A 295 1.38 -23.09 10.88
C ILE A 295 2.31 -23.31 9.68
N VAL A 296 2.53 -24.56 9.30
CA VAL A 296 3.32 -24.93 8.11
C VAL A 296 2.36 -25.36 7.01
N CYS A 297 2.40 -24.67 5.87
CA CYS A 297 1.67 -25.07 4.67
C CYS A 297 2.66 -25.53 3.59
N TRP A 298 2.43 -26.70 2.99
CA TRP A 298 3.08 -27.12 1.75
C TRP A 298 2.03 -27.44 0.68
N TRP A 299 2.44 -27.42 -0.59
CA TRP A 299 1.64 -27.96 -1.70
C TRP A 299 2.50 -28.83 -2.62
N SER A 300 1.90 -29.87 -3.19
CA SER A 300 2.48 -30.65 -4.28
C SER A 300 1.48 -30.72 -5.44
N HIS A 301 2.00 -30.53 -6.66
CA HIS A 301 1.20 -30.65 -7.87
C HIS A 301 1.16 -32.13 -8.28
N PHE A 302 -0.03 -32.72 -8.40
CA PHE A 302 -0.17 -34.13 -8.76
C PHE A 302 -1.23 -34.27 -9.86
N GLN A 303 -0.75 -34.77 -11.01
CA GLN A 303 -1.44 -34.98 -12.30
C GLN A 303 -1.65 -33.78 -13.23
N THR A 304 -0.99 -33.88 -14.39
CA THR A 304 -1.46 -33.34 -15.66
C THR A 304 -2.01 -34.52 -16.47
N GLU A 305 -3.28 -34.48 -16.88
CA GLU A 305 -3.66 -35.26 -18.06
C GLU A 305 -2.89 -34.67 -19.25
N SER A 306 -2.18 -35.55 -19.93
CA SER A 306 -1.15 -35.28 -20.93
C SER A 306 -1.62 -34.34 -22.05
N LYS A 307 -1.31 -33.04 -21.94
CA LYS A 307 -1.07 -32.16 -23.09
C LYS A 307 0.08 -31.20 -22.78
N PRO A 308 1.01 -30.98 -23.73
CA PRO A 308 2.16 -30.12 -23.50
C PRO A 308 1.68 -28.67 -23.38
N VAL A 309 1.73 -28.10 -22.18
CA VAL A 309 1.52 -26.68 -21.97
C VAL A 309 2.84 -25.99 -22.29
N HIS A 310 2.89 -25.32 -23.44
CA HIS A 310 3.97 -24.38 -23.72
C HIS A 310 4.03 -23.32 -22.61
N SER A 311 5.23 -23.15 -22.07
CA SER A 311 5.62 -22.24 -21.01
C SER A 311 5.02 -20.84 -21.16
N ASN A 312 3.99 -20.53 -20.37
CA ASN A 312 3.56 -19.16 -20.12
C ASN A 312 3.68 -18.89 -18.62
N HIS A 313 4.72 -18.14 -18.24
CA HIS A 313 4.97 -17.67 -16.87
C HIS A 313 3.75 -17.00 -16.21
N PHE A 314 2.84 -16.44 -17.03
CA PHE A 314 1.58 -15.82 -16.62
C PHE A 314 0.54 -16.82 -16.06
N SER A 315 0.52 -18.08 -16.51
CA SER A 315 -0.42 -19.09 -16.02
C SER A 315 -0.06 -19.51 -14.59
N LEU A 316 1.24 -19.69 -14.34
CA LEU A 316 1.77 -20.13 -13.04
C LEU A 316 1.52 -19.09 -11.94
N GLN A 317 1.61 -17.79 -12.25
CA GLN A 317 1.32 -16.73 -11.28
C GLN A 317 -0.16 -16.65 -10.90
N LYS A 318 -1.07 -16.86 -11.86
CA LYS A 318 -2.51 -16.91 -11.59
C LYS A 318 -2.90 -18.10 -10.72
N GLU A 319 -2.26 -19.25 -10.93
CA GLU A 319 -2.45 -20.45 -10.11
C GLU A 319 -1.95 -20.23 -8.68
N ILE A 320 -0.79 -19.59 -8.48
CA ILE A 320 -0.26 -19.27 -7.14
C ILE A 320 -1.20 -18.31 -6.37
N VAL A 321 -1.68 -17.26 -7.02
CA VAL A 321 -2.63 -16.31 -6.40
C VAL A 321 -3.94 -17.01 -6.03
N ALA A 322 -4.42 -17.93 -6.87
CA ALA A 322 -5.63 -18.70 -6.59
C ALA A 322 -5.45 -19.69 -5.41
N VAL A 323 -4.33 -20.40 -5.32
CA VAL A 323 -4.00 -21.26 -4.16
C VAL A 323 -3.96 -20.45 -2.87
N ILE A 324 -3.28 -19.30 -2.89
CA ILE A 324 -3.15 -18.43 -1.73
C ILE A 324 -4.50 -17.86 -1.30
N LYS A 325 -5.36 -17.49 -2.25
CA LYS A 325 -6.73 -17.01 -1.96
C LYS A 325 -7.59 -18.11 -1.31
N ALA A 326 -7.49 -19.34 -1.78
CA ALA A 326 -8.23 -20.47 -1.22
C ALA A 326 -7.75 -20.82 0.19
N VAL A 327 -6.43 -20.75 0.47
CA VAL A 327 -5.89 -20.91 1.84
C VAL A 327 -6.43 -19.85 2.80
N ARG A 328 -6.65 -18.62 2.33
CA ARG A 328 -7.23 -17.53 3.13
C ARG A 328 -8.72 -17.72 3.47
N GLU A 329 -9.46 -18.49 2.69
CA GLU A 329 -10.87 -18.81 2.98
C GLU A 329 -11.01 -19.98 3.96
N LEU A 330 -9.94 -20.76 4.15
CA LEU A 330 -9.90 -21.94 5.03
C LEU A 330 -9.35 -21.64 6.44
N VAL A 331 -8.71 -20.48 6.66
CA VAL A 331 -8.16 -20.00 7.95
C VAL A 331 -8.93 -18.78 8.42
#